data_AF-A0A3D5YY96-F1
#
_entry.id   AF-A0A3D5YY96-F1
#
_cell.length_a   1.000
_cell.length_b   1.000
_cell.length_c   1.000
_cell.angle_alpha   90.00
_cell.angle_beta   90.00
_cell.angle_gamma   90.00
#
_symmetry.space_group_name_H-M   'P 1'
#
loop_
_entity.id
_entity.type
_entity.pdbx_description
1 polymer ?
#
loop_
_entity_poly.entity_id
_entity_poly.type
_entity_poly.pdbx_seq_one_letter_code
_entity_poly.pdbx_strand_id
1 'polypeptide(L)' 'MIHPFQVMDVTLKSYLKMDPEQAWQQIEKLMHEVKNVNGTFISLWHNESLKDSGQWLGWRKVFEQILVKGLKYAND' A
#
# COMPACT_ATOMS: atom_id res chain seq x y z
N MET A 1 -8.57 5.73 -21.29
CA MET A 1 -7.53 6.26 -20.39
C MET A 1 -7.00 5.11 -19.56
N ILE A 2 -5.68 4.99 -19.36
CA ILE A 2 -5.04 3.91 -18.60
C ILE A 2 -4.44 4.52 -17.35
N HIS A 3 -4.69 3.94 -16.18
CA HIS A 3 -4.13 4.37 -14.90
C HIS A 3 -3.25 3.25 -14.32
N PRO A 4 -1.92 3.45 -14.20
CA PRO A 4 -1.04 2.46 -13.58
C PRO A 4 -1.16 2.48 -12.05
N PHE A 5 -1.07 1.31 -11.43
CA PHE A 5 -0.95 1.16 -9.99
C PHE A 5 0.49 0.79 -9.60
N GLN A 6 0.93 1.26 -8.44
CA GLN A 6 2.33 1.13 -8.01
C GLN A 6 2.54 -0.08 -7.10
N VAL A 7 1.49 -0.52 -6.38
CA VAL A 7 1.61 -1.58 -5.39
C VAL A 7 0.41 -2.54 -5.40
N MET A 8 0.70 -3.80 -5.09
CA MET A 8 -0.28 -4.87 -4.88
C MET A 8 0.17 -5.73 -3.70
N ASP A 9 -0.76 -6.01 -2.79
CA ASP A 9 -0.57 -6.82 -1.58
C ASP A 9 0.10 -8.18 -1.82
N VAL A 10 -0.34 -8.94 -2.83
CA VAL A 10 0.24 -10.26 -3.16
C VAL A 10 1.69 -10.13 -3.63
N THR A 11 2.05 -9.07 -4.36
CA THR A 11 3.45 -8.79 -4.75
C THR A 11 4.33 -8.63 -3.53
N LEU A 12 3.92 -7.77 -2.60
CA LEU A 12 4.66 -7.48 -1.37
C LEU A 12 4.81 -8.75 -0.52
N LYS A 13 3.72 -9.48 -0.28
CA LYS A 13 3.72 -10.65 0.59
C LYS A 13 4.36 -11.88 -0.04
N SER A 14 3.94 -12.27 -1.24
CA SER A 14 4.18 -13.61 -1.78
C SER A 14 5.41 -13.65 -2.69
N TYR A 15 5.64 -12.59 -3.47
CA TYR A 15 6.78 -12.52 -4.37
C TYR A 15 8.01 -11.93 -3.67
N LEU A 16 7.84 -10.79 -3.00
CA LEU A 16 8.91 -10.10 -2.29
C LEU A 16 9.12 -10.61 -0.85
N LYS A 17 8.22 -11.45 -0.35
CA LYS A 17 8.32 -12.09 0.98
C LYS A 17 8.47 -11.09 2.13
N MET A 18 7.85 -9.92 1.98
CA MET A 18 7.84 -8.89 3.02
C MET A 18 6.84 -9.22 4.12
N ASP A 19 7.17 -8.84 5.35
CA ASP A 19 6.20 -8.74 6.43
C ASP A 19 5.40 -7.40 6.34
N PRO A 20 4.31 -7.23 7.13
CA PRO A 20 3.51 -6.01 7.08
C PRO A 20 4.28 -4.71 7.34
N GLU A 21 5.28 -4.72 8.22
CA GLU A 21 6.05 -3.52 8.56
C GLU A 21 6.98 -3.14 7.39
N GLN A 22 7.68 -4.12 6.83
CA GLN A 22 8.51 -3.95 5.64
C GLN A 22 7.69 -3.46 4.44
N ALA A 23 6.50 -4.04 4.24
CA ALA A 23 5.58 -3.62 3.20
C ALA A 23 5.16 -2.16 3.38
N TRP A 24 4.81 -1.75 4.60
CA TRP A 24 4.46 -0.36 4.90
C TRP A 24 5.61 0.60 4.59
N GLN A 25 6.82 0.31 5.06
CA GLN A 25 8.00 1.16 4.82
C GLN A 25 8.25 1.35 3.31
N GLN A 26 8.14 0.27 2.53
CA GLN A 26 8.29 0.32 1.07
C GLN A 26 7.17 1.15 0.42
N ILE A 27 5.92 0.97 0.84
CA ILE A 27 4.78 1.73 0.31
C ILE A 27 4.91 3.21 0.64
N GLU A 28 5.25 3.56 1.88
CA GLU A 28 5.39 4.95 2.31
C GLU A 28 6.45 5.69 1.48
N LYS A 29 7.58 5.02 1.20
CA LYS A 29 8.60 5.56 0.30
C LYS A 29 8.04 5.82 -1.11
N LEU A 30 7.32 4.86 -1.69
CA LEU A 30 6.71 5.03 -3.01
C LEU A 30 5.67 6.15 -3.04
N MET A 31 4.83 6.27 -2.01
CA MET A 31 3.85 7.34 -1.88
C MET A 31 4.54 8.71 -1.83
N HIS A 32 5.66 8.83 -1.10
CA HIS A 32 6.46 10.05 -1.04
C HIS A 32 7.04 10.43 -2.41
N GLU A 33 7.65 9.48 -3.12
CA GLU A 33 8.21 9.75 -4.45
C GLU A 33 7.14 10.18 -5.47
N VAL A 34 5.96 9.55 -5.43
CA VAL A 34 4.84 9.95 -6.30
C VAL A 34 4.32 11.34 -5.94
N LYS A 35 4.24 11.68 -4.65
CA LYS A 35 3.87 13.03 -4.19
C LYS A 35 4.86 14.10 -4.69
N ASN A 36 6.16 13.83 -4.65
CA ASN A 36 7.20 14.81 -5.05
C ASN A 36 7.12 15.24 -6.51
N VAL A 37 6.45 14.45 -7.36
CA VAL A 37 6.23 14.75 -8.77
C VAL A 37 4.77 15.12 -9.08
N ASN A 38 3.96 15.42 -8.05
CA ASN A 38 2.53 15.67 -8.14
C ASN A 38 1.75 14.57 -8.88
N GLY A 39 2.20 13.32 -8.74
CA GLY A 39 1.58 12.16 -9.37
C GLY A 39 0.37 11.62 -8.58
N THR A 40 -0.33 10.66 -9.18
CA THR A 40 -1.42 9.92 -8.52
C THR A 40 -0.91 8.56 -8.06
N PHE A 41 -0.93 8.32 -6.75
CA PHE A 41 -0.61 6.99 -6.20
C PHE A 41 -1.86 6.11 -6.23
N ILE A 42 -1.76 4.95 -6.85
CA ILE A 42 -2.84 3.96 -6.94
C ILE A 42 -2.33 2.63 -6.40
N SER A 43 -3.13 2.00 -5.54
CA SER A 43 -2.83 0.68 -4.95
C SER A 43 -3.95 -0.31 -5.25
N LEU A 44 -3.60 -1.60 -5.35
CA LEU A 44 -4.52 -2.70 -5.58
C LEU A 44 -4.49 -3.67 -4.39
N TRP A 45 -5.68 -4.08 -3.92
CA TRP A 45 -5.84 -4.93 -2.74
C TRP A 45 -6.88 -6.01 -2.99
N HIS A 46 -6.64 -7.21 -2.45
CA HIS A 46 -7.58 -8.31 -2.47
C HIS A 46 -8.41 -8.33 -1.18
N ASN A 47 -9.70 -8.63 -1.25
CA ASN A 47 -10.56 -8.64 -0.06
C ASN A 47 -10.08 -9.61 1.02
N GLU A 48 -9.47 -10.74 0.63
CA GLU A 48 -8.93 -11.71 1.59
C GLU A 48 -7.78 -11.15 2.44
N SER A 49 -6.96 -10.24 1.90
CA SER A 49 -5.84 -9.65 2.63
C SER A 49 -6.31 -8.64 3.68
N LEU A 50 -7.48 -8.07 3.49
CA LEU A 50 -8.12 -7.14 4.42
C LEU A 50 -8.90 -7.83 5.54
N LYS A 51 -9.12 -9.15 5.44
CA LYS A 51 -9.79 -9.95 6.49
C LYS A 51 -8.93 -10.06 7.76
N ASP A 52 -7.63 -9.78 7.67
CA ASP A 52 -6.69 -9.80 8.79
C ASP A 52 -6.65 -11.14 9.52
N SER A 53 -6.61 -12.24 8.76
CA SER A 53 -6.64 -13.60 9.32
C SER A 53 -5.75 -14.56 8.56
N GLY A 54 -5.34 -15.65 9.21
CA GLY A 54 -4.45 -16.65 8.63
C GLY A 54 -3.14 -16.01 8.17
N GLN A 55 -2.74 -16.29 6.93
CA GLN A 55 -1.51 -15.74 6.34
C GLN A 55 -1.53 -14.22 6.14
N TRP A 56 -2.70 -13.58 6.26
CA TRP A 56 -2.90 -12.14 6.07
C TRP A 56 -3.01 -11.37 7.39
N LEU A 57 -2.71 -12.00 8.53
CA LEU A 57 -2.68 -11.32 9.82
C LEU A 57 -1.67 -10.16 9.80
N GLY A 58 -2.09 -8.97 10.24
CA GLY A 58 -1.33 -7.72 10.23
C GLY A 58 -1.43 -6.91 8.93
N TRP A 59 -1.96 -7.46 7.83
CA TRP A 59 -1.96 -6.79 6.53
C TRP A 59 -3.04 -5.71 6.40
N ARG A 60 -4.15 -5.84 7.13
CA ARG A 60 -5.18 -4.79 7.17
C ARG A 60 -4.61 -3.46 7.67
N LYS A 61 -3.69 -3.50 8.64
CA LYS A 61 -3.03 -2.31 9.16
C LYS A 61 -2.25 -1.56 8.08
N VAL A 62 -1.60 -2.27 7.17
CA VAL A 62 -0.85 -1.66 6.05
C VAL A 62 -1.80 -0.87 5.15
N PHE A 63 -2.97 -1.43 4.83
CA PHE A 63 -3.99 -0.71 4.07
C PHE A 63 -4.50 0.54 4.79
N GLU A 64 -4.78 0.44 6.10
CA GLU A 64 -5.22 1.57 6.91
C GLU A 64 -4.16 2.70 6.97
N GLN A 65 -2.87 2.33 7.05
CA GLN A 65 -1.77 3.30 7.00
C GLN A 65 -1.70 4.04 5.65
N ILE A 66 -1.96 3.36 4.53
CA ILE A 66 -2.07 4.01 3.21
C ILE A 66 -3.19 5.05 3.23
N LEU A 67 -4.36 4.71 3.78
CA LEU A 67 -5.50 5.64 3.84
C LEU A 67 -5.16 6.89 4.67
N VAL A 68 -4.60 6.71 5.86
CA VAL A 68 -4.20 7.83 6.74
C VAL A 68 -3.18 8.72 6.04
N LYS A 69 -2.14 8.13 5.42
CA LYS A 69 -1.10 8.90 4.73
C LYS A 69 -1.64 9.60 3.48
N GLY A 70 -2.49 8.93 2.71
CA GLY A 70 -3.13 9.48 1.52
C GLY A 70 -4.02 10.68 1.85
N LEU A 71 -4.84 10.59 2.90
CA LEU A 71 -5.67 11.70 3.39
C LEU A 71 -4.81 12.89 3.84
N LYS A 72 -3.69 12.64 4.51
CA LYS A 72 -2.75 13.71 4.85
C LYS A 72 -2.22 14.40 3.59
N TYR A 73 -1.74 13.62 2.62
CA TYR A 73 -1.20 14.17 1.37
C TYR A 73 -2.20 14.92 0.51
N ALA A 74 -3.50 14.59 0.58
CA ALA A 74 -4.54 15.30 -0.15
C ALA A 74 -4.92 16.65 0.48
N ASN A 75 -4.59 16.87 1.76
CA ASN A 75 -4.89 18.08 2.51
C ASN A 75 -3.66 19.00 2.71
N ASP A 76 -2.48 18.55 2.28
CA ASP A 76 -1.23 19.32 2.26
C ASP A 76 -1.13 20.13 0.96
#